data_AF-A0A2A2JBS2-F1
#
_entry.id   AF-A0A2A2JBS2-F1
#
_cell.length_a   1.000
_cell.length_b   1.000
_cell.length_c   1.000
_cell.angle_alpha   90.00
_cell.angle_beta   90.00
_cell.angle_gamma   90.00
#
_symmetry.space_group_name_H-M   'P 1'
#
loop_
_entity.id
_entity.type
_entity.pdbx_description
1 polymer ?
#
loop_
_entity_poly.entity_id
_entity_poly.type
_entity_poly.pdbx_seq_one_letter_code
_entity_poly.pdbx_strand_id
1 'polypeptide(L)'
;MIYSILFWFILTIPTNSQRSDCVSVCSHIEDDRAYGKCISDCGKSPRKDNVPEPVYYPQPPANVSVQTKVVIDNGKILETTVAWTAQPGT
;
A
#
# COMPACT_ATOMS: atom_id res chain seq x y z
N MET A 1 0.45 -8.07 -54.21
CA MET A 1 1.61 -7.79 -53.34
C MET A 1 1.45 -6.55 -52.45
N ILE A 2 0.47 -5.67 -52.68
CA ILE A 2 0.24 -4.47 -51.83
C ILE A 2 -0.47 -4.81 -50.51
N TYR A 3 -1.38 -5.80 -50.52
CA TYR A 3 -2.15 -6.21 -49.34
C TYR A 3 -1.30 -6.82 -48.20
N SER A 4 -0.18 -7.49 -48.50
CA SER A 4 0.72 -8.04 -47.46
C SER A 4 1.52 -6.97 -46.72
N ILE A 5 1.76 -5.81 -47.35
CA ILE A 5 2.53 -4.71 -46.74
C ILE A 5 1.64 -3.93 -45.76
N LEU A 6 0.36 -3.77 -46.10
CA LEU A 6 -0.64 -3.12 -45.24
C LEU A 6 -0.94 -3.92 -43.97
N PHE A 7 -0.90 -5.26 -44.04
CA PHE A 7 -1.13 -6.12 -42.87
C PHE A 7 0.00 -6.04 -41.83
N TRP A 8 1.23 -5.79 -42.27
CA TRP A 8 2.38 -5.58 -41.38
C TRP A 8 2.34 -4.23 -40.64
N PHE A 9 1.76 -3.20 -41.25
CA PHE A 9 1.64 -1.88 -40.62
C PHE A 9 0.58 -1.82 -39.51
N ILE A 10 -0.42 -2.71 -39.54
CA ILE A 10 -1.48 -2.73 -38.52
C ILE A 10 -1.01 -3.41 -37.21
N LEU A 11 0.02 -4.27 -37.28
CA LEU A 11 0.55 -5.01 -36.13
C LEU A 11 1.59 -4.24 -35.30
N THR A 12 2.03 -3.06 -35.74
CA THR A 12 3.01 -2.22 -35.05
C THR A 12 2.41 -0.97 -34.42
N ILE A 13 1.10 -0.96 -34.15
CA ILE A 13 0.53 0.08 -33.28
C ILE A 13 1.22 -0.12 -31.93
N PRO A 14 2.04 0.84 -31.45
CA PRO A 14 2.57 0.74 -30.11
C PRO A 14 1.34 0.70 -29.21
N THR A 15 1.16 -0.42 -28.50
CA THR A 15 0.30 -0.42 -27.34
C THR A 15 0.97 0.54 -26.38
N ASN A 16 0.60 1.81 -26.49
CA ASN A 16 0.81 2.79 -25.45
C ASN A 16 0.15 2.13 -24.25
N SER A 17 0.96 1.46 -23.44
CA SER A 17 0.58 0.99 -22.12
C SER A 17 0.39 2.28 -21.34
N GLN A 18 -0.75 2.94 -21.60
CA GLN A 18 -1.19 4.11 -20.88
C GLN A 18 -1.38 3.58 -19.48
N ARG A 19 -0.38 3.88 -18.67
CA ARG A 19 -0.39 3.67 -17.24
C ARG A 19 -1.70 4.24 -16.71
N SER A 20 -2.61 3.36 -16.28
CA SER A 20 -3.97 3.69 -15.82
C SER A 20 -3.95 4.81 -14.76
N ASP A 21 -2.89 4.83 -13.97
CA ASP A 21 -2.66 5.76 -12.88
C ASP A 21 -2.43 7.18 -13.40
N CYS A 22 -1.77 7.33 -14.56
CA CYS A 22 -1.55 8.64 -15.17
C CYS A 22 -2.80 9.17 -15.87
N VAL A 23 -3.58 8.29 -16.49
CA VAL A 23 -4.86 8.67 -17.13
C VAL A 23 -5.83 9.18 -16.07
N SER A 24 -5.95 8.49 -14.92
CA SER A 24 -6.82 8.95 -13.83
C SER A 24 -6.38 10.30 -13.25
N VAL A 25 -5.06 10.51 -13.05
CA VAL A 25 -4.52 11.79 -12.56
C VAL A 25 -4.75 12.95 -13.54
N CYS A 26 -4.55 12.73 -14.83
CA CYS A 26 -4.63 13.78 -15.86
C CYS A 26 -6.04 13.98 -16.45
N SER A 27 -7.02 13.16 -16.06
CA SER A 27 -8.40 13.16 -16.61
C SER A 27 -9.18 14.47 -16.45
N HIS A 28 -8.75 15.35 -15.56
CA HIS A 28 -9.37 16.66 -15.32
C HIS A 28 -8.93 17.74 -16.32
N ILE A 29 -7.97 17.43 -17.21
CA ILE A 29 -7.42 18.38 -18.18
C ILE A 29 -8.11 18.18 -19.52
N GLU A 30 -8.90 19.18 -19.94
CA GLU A 30 -9.64 19.17 -21.21
C GLU A 30 -8.80 19.62 -22.42
N ASP A 31 -7.69 20.34 -22.18
CA ASP A 31 -6.76 20.76 -23.24
C ASP A 31 -5.81 19.61 -23.61
N ASP A 32 -5.92 19.12 -24.84
CA ASP A 32 -5.11 18.01 -25.39
C ASP A 32 -3.60 18.23 -25.22
N ARG A 33 -3.12 19.47 -25.33
CA ARG A 33 -1.70 19.79 -25.20
C ARG A 33 -1.24 19.69 -23.74
N ALA A 34 -2.08 20.19 -22.83
CA ALA A 34 -1.82 20.11 -21.39
C ALA A 34 -1.96 18.67 -20.88
N TYR A 35 -2.93 17.93 -21.41
CA TYR A 35 -3.14 16.50 -21.13
C TYR A 35 -1.91 15.67 -21.56
N GLY A 36 -1.42 15.87 -22.79
CA GLY A 36 -0.24 15.16 -23.28
C GLY A 36 1.02 15.43 -22.44
N LYS A 37 1.19 16.67 -21.98
CA LYS A 37 2.28 17.03 -21.06
C LYS A 37 2.13 16.33 -19.71
N CYS A 38 0.93 16.34 -19.13
CA CYS A 38 0.64 15.68 -17.86
C CYS A 38 0.92 14.17 -17.91
N ILE A 39 0.48 13.48 -18.97
CA ILE A 39 0.75 12.05 -19.17
C ILE A 39 2.25 11.77 -19.30
N SER A 40 2.96 12.59 -20.08
CA SER A 40 4.41 12.46 -20.27
C SER A 40 5.19 12.63 -18.96
N ASP A 41 4.82 13.61 -18.16
CA ASP A 41 5.47 13.88 -16.87
C ASP A 41 5.13 12.80 -15.83
N CYS A 42 3.87 12.34 -15.77
CA CYS A 42 3.46 11.25 -14.90
C CYS A 42 4.16 9.92 -15.25
N GLY A 43 4.48 9.67 -16.53
CA GLY A 43 5.22 8.49 -16.96
C GLY A 43 6.65 8.39 -16.39
N LYS A 44 7.25 9.52 -15.99
CA LYS A 44 8.63 9.58 -15.46
C LYS A 44 8.72 9.19 -13.98
N SER A 45 7.63 9.26 -13.24
CA SER A 45 7.61 8.92 -11.81
C SER A 45 7.51 7.40 -11.58
N PRO A 46 8.06 6.84 -10.48
CA PRO A 46 7.84 5.44 -10.09
C PRO A 46 6.35 5.10 -9.91
N ARG A 47 5.95 3.83 -10.08
CA ARG A 47 4.53 3.44 -9.92
C ARG A 47 4.15 3.65 -8.47
N LYS A 48 2.94 4.16 -8.24
CA LYS A 48 2.44 4.40 -6.88
C LYS A 48 2.38 3.08 -6.11
N ASP A 49 2.12 2.01 -6.84
CA ASP A 49 2.08 0.59 -6.47
C ASP A 49 3.49 -0.04 -6.25
N ASN A 50 4.57 0.66 -6.60
CA ASN A 50 5.95 0.27 -6.25
C ASN A 50 6.48 1.01 -5.02
N VAL A 51 5.65 1.81 -4.34
CA VAL A 51 6.01 2.37 -3.04
C VAL A 51 5.53 1.35 -2.00
N PRO A 52 6.44 0.67 -1.28
CA PRO A 52 6.03 -0.17 -0.16
C PRO A 52 5.20 0.72 0.77
N GLU A 53 3.97 0.29 1.08
CA GLU A 53 3.21 0.97 2.11
C GLU A 53 4.08 1.05 3.37
N PRO A 54 4.18 2.21 4.03
CA PRO A 54 4.90 2.29 5.28
C PRO A 54 4.24 1.31 6.25
N VAL A 55 4.95 0.23 6.58
CA VAL A 55 4.50 -0.74 7.58
C VAL A 55 4.48 0.00 8.91
N TYR A 56 3.29 0.42 9.31
CA TYR A 56 3.10 1.08 10.59
C TYR A 56 3.13 0.01 11.68
N TYR A 57 4.28 -0.12 12.34
CA TYR A 57 4.35 -0.89 13.57
C TYR A 57 3.71 -0.05 14.68
N PRO A 58 2.70 -0.57 15.40
CA PRO A 58 2.14 0.15 16.54
C PRO A 58 3.25 0.38 17.56
N GLN A 59 3.25 1.57 18.17
CA GLN A 59 4.19 1.86 19.24
C GLN A 59 4.01 0.85 20.38
N PRO A 60 5.11 0.37 21.00
CA PRO A 60 5.02 -0.51 22.14
C PRO A 60 4.23 0.18 23.26
N PRO A 61 3.41 -0.56 24.02
CA PRO A 61 2.64 0.02 25.10
C PRO A 61 3.56 0.69 26.14
N ALA A 62 3.15 1.85 26.63
CA ALA A 62 3.77 2.49 27.78
C ALA A 62 3.15 1.94 29.08
N ASN A 63 3.92 1.97 30.17
CA ASN A 63 3.43 1.71 31.53
C ASN A 63 2.62 0.42 31.68
N VAL A 64 3.28 -0.73 31.51
CA VAL A 64 2.67 -2.05 31.74
C VAL A 64 2.63 -2.36 33.24
N SER A 65 1.45 -2.63 33.77
CA SER A 65 1.22 -3.09 35.14
C SER A 65 0.72 -4.52 35.12
N VAL A 66 1.30 -5.37 35.98
CA VAL A 66 0.96 -6.78 36.12
C VAL A 66 0.58 -7.05 37.57
N GLN A 67 -0.57 -7.68 37.76
CA GLN A 67 -1.09 -8.12 39.04
C GLN A 67 -1.26 -9.64 39.01
N THR A 68 -0.66 -10.30 40.00
CA THR A 68 -0.73 -11.75 40.14
C THR A 68 -1.37 -12.09 41.46
N LYS A 69 -2.44 -12.89 41.41
CA LYS A 69 -3.10 -13.46 42.58
C LYS A 69 -2.87 -14.97 42.58
N VAL A 70 -2.33 -15.49 43.67
CA VAL A 70 -2.09 -16.93 43.85
C VAL A 70 -2.87 -17.41 45.06
N VAL A 71 -3.69 -18.44 44.88
CA VAL A 71 -4.42 -19.14 45.94
C VAL A 71 -3.66 -20.43 46.25
N ILE A 72 -3.21 -20.56 47.49
CA ILE A 72 -2.45 -21.71 47.97
C ILE A 72 -3.23 -22.39 49.09
N ASP A 73 -3.37 -23.71 49.00
CA ASP A 73 -3.94 -24.55 50.06
C ASP A 73 -3.07 -25.80 50.27
N ASN A 74 -2.83 -26.13 51.53
CA ASN A 74 -2.01 -27.27 51.95
C ASN A 74 -0.68 -27.42 51.18
N GLY A 75 0.01 -26.30 50.93
CA GLY A 75 1.29 -26.26 50.20
C GLY A 75 1.17 -26.46 48.69
N LYS A 76 -0.04 -26.54 48.12
CA LYS A 76 -0.30 -26.63 46.68
C LYS A 76 -0.94 -25.35 46.16
N ILE A 77 -0.50 -24.93 44.98
CA ILE A 77 -1.15 -23.82 44.25
C ILE A 77 -2.46 -24.36 43.68
N LEU A 78 -3.57 -23.81 44.15
CA LEU A 78 -4.91 -24.15 43.66
C LEU A 78 -5.30 -23.31 42.45
N GLU A 79 -4.95 -22.02 42.48
CA GLU A 79 -5.32 -21.07 41.42
C GLU A 79 -4.26 -19.98 41.28
N THR A 80 -3.97 -19.61 40.03
CA THR A 80 -3.16 -18.44 39.71
C THR A 80 -3.92 -17.58 38.71
N THR A 81 -4.28 -16.37 39.11
CA THR A 81 -4.90 -15.36 38.25
C THR A 81 -3.86 -14.30 37.93
N VAL A 82 -3.63 -14.06 36.63
CA VAL A 82 -2.74 -12.99 36.16
C VAL A 82 -3.60 -11.96 35.42
N ALA A 83 -3.60 -10.73 35.93
CA ALA A 83 -4.21 -9.57 35.28
C ALA A 83 -3.12 -8.60 34.85
N TRP A 84 -3.26 -7.99 33.69
CA TRP A 84 -2.33 -6.97 33.22
C TRP A 84 -3.08 -5.83 32.56
N THR A 85 -2.53 -4.63 32.70
CA THR A 85 -3.05 -3.40 32.09
C THR A 85 -1.89 -2.64 31.47
N ALA A 86 -2.11 -2.02 30.33
CA ALA A 86 -1.09 -1.27 29.61
C ALA A 86 -1.66 0.03 29.05
N GLN A 87 -0.85 1.09 28.98
CA GLN A 87 -1.21 2.34 28.32
C GLN A 87 -0.68 2.33 26.87
N PRO A 88 -1.31 3.07 25.94
CA PRO A 88 -0.75 3.28 24.60
C PRO A 88 0.66 3.87 24.68
N GLY A 89 1.56 3.44 23.80
CA GLY A 89 2.84 4.11 23.61
C GLY A 89 2.62 5.56 23.17
N THR A 90 3.44 6.48 23.69
CA THR A 90 3.50 7.89 23.26
C THR A 90 4.50 8.06 22.14
#